data_AF-A0A922S0G4-F1
#
_entry.id   AF-A0A922S0G4-F1
#
_cell.length_a   1.000
_cell.length_b   1.000
_cell.length_c   1.000
_cell.angle_alpha   90.00
_cell.angle_beta   90.00
_cell.angle_gamma   90.00
#
_symmetry.space_group_name_H-M   'P 1'
#
loop_
_entity.id
_entity.type
_entity.pdbx_description
1 polymer ?
#
loop_
_entity_poly.entity_id
_entity_poly.type
_entity_poly.pdbx_seq_one_letter_code
_entity_poly.pdbx_strand_id
1 'polypeptide(L)'
;MELKVPSDAYITQYQQQQHLDHARSWIQHLSRQSIDHAPFFVRHTTLVCTLGELWDSDEKIDQMIKGGMNILRLNLSMGSKERYTEVIRRVRSLEKSYGHNPSVGIALDLSAPPVRTGLVNGSVDGTIVLQKGQMTKLTIDSQYEDKTTSSIIWINSQYFPSILNSIATGDRIYIDEGIISLIVRGVEVDSISCFVEQGGEVGSYKRVHFPCERMYEATFNNLYKSDLEFAVQCQVDYVFTGYSINVDQIIQAKNILGKDILLFAKIETKDSVKNHI
;
A
#
# COMPACT_ATOMS: atom_id res chain seq x y z
N MET A 1 2.17 -15.04 32.02
CA MET A 1 0.90 -15.78 32.19
C MET A 1 0.89 -16.86 31.13
N GLU A 2 1.25 -18.10 31.48
CA GLU A 2 1.31 -19.22 30.54
C GLU A 2 -0.10 -19.48 29.98
N LEU A 3 -0.27 -19.35 28.67
CA LEU A 3 -1.44 -19.87 27.95
C LEU A 3 -1.33 -21.40 27.95
N LYS A 4 -1.72 -22.05 29.05
CA LYS A 4 -2.02 -23.48 29.04
C LYS A 4 -3.31 -23.68 28.24
N VAL A 5 -3.17 -23.95 26.95
CA VAL A 5 -4.25 -24.58 26.19
C VAL A 5 -4.52 -25.92 26.87
N PRO A 6 -5.76 -26.21 27.31
CA PRO A 6 -6.08 -27.55 27.79
C PRO A 6 -5.81 -28.52 26.63
N SER A 7 -4.91 -29.49 26.83
CA SER A 7 -4.56 -30.53 25.85
C SER A 7 -5.80 -31.13 25.18
N ASP A 8 -6.87 -31.25 25.95
CA ASP A 8 -8.12 -31.90 25.55
C ASP A 8 -8.90 -31.08 24.52
N ALA A 9 -8.83 -29.75 24.57
CA ALA A 9 -9.50 -28.88 23.61
C ALA A 9 -8.81 -28.95 22.23
N TYR A 10 -7.48 -28.96 22.21
CA TYR A 10 -6.71 -29.13 20.97
C TYR A 10 -6.93 -30.53 20.36
N ILE A 11 -6.91 -31.58 21.19
CA ILE A 11 -7.16 -32.96 20.73
C ILE A 11 -8.58 -33.10 20.16
N THR A 12 -9.58 -32.52 20.82
CA THR A 12 -10.98 -32.56 20.35
C THR A 12 -11.15 -31.81 19.02
N GLN A 13 -10.53 -30.63 18.87
CA GLN A 13 -10.51 -29.87 17.61
C GLN A 13 -9.85 -30.67 16.48
N TYR A 14 -8.71 -31.30 16.76
CA TYR A 14 -7.98 -32.12 15.79
C TYR A 14 -8.82 -33.32 15.32
N GLN A 15 -9.50 -34.00 16.24
CA GLN A 15 -10.40 -35.11 15.90
C GLN A 15 -11.61 -34.67 15.06
N GLN A 16 -12.21 -33.52 15.36
CA GLN A 16 -13.33 -32.98 14.57
C GLN A 16 -12.91 -32.63 13.14
N GLN A 17 -11.68 -32.14 12.94
CA GLN A 17 -11.17 -31.79 11.62
C GLN A 17 -10.63 -32.97 10.81
N GLN A 18 -10.16 -34.07 11.44
CA GLN A 18 -9.77 -35.30 10.71
C GLN A 18 -10.90 -35.86 9.82
N HIS A 19 -12.16 -35.65 10.19
CA HIS A 19 -13.31 -36.02 9.36
C HIS A 19 -13.38 -35.24 8.03
N LEU A 20 -12.81 -34.03 7.96
CA LEU A 20 -12.68 -33.22 6.74
C LEU A 20 -11.52 -33.71 5.86
N ASP A 21 -10.42 -34.15 6.47
CA ASP A 21 -9.21 -34.63 5.79
C ASP A 21 -9.43 -35.96 5.05
N HIS A 22 -10.45 -36.72 5.43
CA HIS A 22 -10.87 -37.96 4.76
C HIS A 22 -11.89 -37.75 3.62
N ALA A 23 -11.99 -36.53 3.08
CA ALA A 23 -12.77 -36.28 1.88
C ALA A 23 -12.08 -36.85 0.63
N ARG A 24 -12.80 -37.61 -0.18
CA ARG A 24 -12.30 -38.22 -1.43
C ARG A 24 -12.32 -37.27 -2.62
N SER A 25 -12.95 -36.11 -2.47
CA SER A 25 -13.05 -35.09 -3.51
C SER A 25 -13.23 -33.70 -2.89
N TRP A 26 -12.91 -32.66 -3.66
CA TRP A 26 -13.11 -31.28 -3.24
C TRP A 26 -14.56 -30.96 -2.91
N ILE A 27 -15.52 -31.45 -3.70
CA ILE A 27 -16.95 -31.24 -3.42
C ILE A 27 -17.36 -31.92 -2.12
N GLN A 28 -16.85 -33.12 -1.83
CA GLN A 28 -17.13 -33.80 -0.56
C GLN A 28 -16.52 -33.05 0.63
N HIS A 29 -15.33 -32.47 0.46
CA HIS A 29 -14.71 -31.63 1.48
C HIS A 29 -15.58 -30.41 1.79
N LEU A 30 -16.01 -29.66 0.75
CA LEU A 30 -16.88 -28.49 0.91
C LEU A 30 -18.22 -28.83 1.55
N SER A 31 -18.86 -29.93 1.14
CA SER A 31 -20.14 -30.38 1.72
C SER A 31 -20.05 -30.81 3.18
N ARG A 32 -18.85 -31.12 3.69
CA ARG A 32 -18.61 -31.51 5.08
C ARG A 32 -18.23 -30.34 5.99
N GLN A 33 -17.97 -29.16 5.42
CA GLN A 33 -17.71 -27.96 6.22
C GLN A 33 -18.95 -27.62 7.06
N SER A 34 -18.73 -27.28 8.33
CA SER A 34 -19.80 -26.91 9.25
C SER A 34 -19.38 -25.71 10.09
N ILE A 35 -20.32 -24.78 10.31
CA ILE A 35 -20.15 -23.62 11.19
C ILE A 35 -20.11 -24.01 12.67
N ASP A 36 -20.60 -25.22 13.01
CA ASP A 36 -20.60 -25.73 14.37
C ASP A 36 -19.25 -26.37 14.76
N HIS A 37 -18.36 -26.58 13.78
CA HIS A 37 -17.00 -27.05 14.06
C HIS A 37 -16.14 -25.90 14.58
N ALA A 38 -15.58 -26.08 15.79
CA ALA A 38 -14.65 -25.11 16.32
C ALA A 38 -13.37 -25.05 15.48
N PRO A 39 -12.83 -23.85 15.18
CA PRO A 39 -11.56 -23.72 14.49
C PRO A 39 -10.41 -24.20 15.40
N PHE A 40 -9.25 -24.47 14.80
CA PHE A 40 -8.03 -24.70 15.57
C PHE A 40 -7.72 -23.49 16.45
N PHE A 41 -7.28 -23.76 17.68
CA PHE A 41 -6.82 -22.71 18.60
C PHE A 41 -5.63 -21.92 18.04
N VAL A 42 -4.74 -22.57 17.29
CA VAL A 42 -3.56 -21.95 16.70
C VAL A 42 -3.93 -21.29 15.36
N ARG A 43 -3.73 -19.99 15.27
CA ARG A 43 -3.78 -19.26 14.00
C ARG A 43 -2.45 -19.38 13.28
N HIS A 44 -2.46 -19.99 12.10
CA HIS A 44 -1.27 -20.09 11.25
C HIS A 44 -1.01 -18.85 10.39
N THR A 45 -2.07 -18.15 9.95
CA THR A 45 -1.94 -17.01 9.02
C THR A 45 -1.54 -15.74 9.73
N THR A 46 -0.32 -15.23 9.48
CA THR A 46 0.22 -13.97 10.01
C THR A 46 -0.67 -12.75 9.72
N LEU A 47 -0.86 -11.89 10.73
CA LEU A 47 -1.57 -10.62 10.60
C LEU A 47 -0.58 -9.45 10.45
N VAL A 48 -0.67 -8.76 9.32
CA VAL A 48 0.08 -7.53 9.03
C VAL A 48 -0.87 -6.34 9.19
N CYS A 49 -0.58 -5.42 10.11
CA CYS A 49 -1.43 -4.28 10.40
C CYS A 49 -0.71 -2.98 10.04
N THR A 50 -1.36 -2.11 9.26
CA THR A 50 -0.78 -0.81 8.90
C THR A 50 -1.05 0.21 10.00
N LEU A 51 -0.03 0.95 10.43
CA LEU A 51 -0.21 2.00 11.43
C LEU A 51 -0.94 3.20 10.83
N GLY A 52 -2.13 3.49 11.36
CA GLY A 52 -2.86 4.73 11.09
C GLY A 52 -2.54 5.83 12.12
N GLU A 53 -2.74 7.10 11.76
CA GLU A 53 -2.52 8.25 12.65
C GLU A 53 -3.34 8.15 13.94
N LEU A 54 -4.60 7.73 13.84
CA LEU A 54 -5.47 7.55 15.00
C LEU A 54 -5.06 6.37 15.90
N TRP A 55 -4.12 5.53 15.48
CA TRP A 55 -3.64 4.35 16.23
C TRP A 55 -2.21 4.51 16.76
N ASP A 56 -1.69 5.74 16.73
CA ASP A 56 -0.29 6.05 17.02
C ASP A 56 0.00 6.37 18.50
N SER A 57 -0.55 5.58 19.43
CA SER A 57 -0.27 5.67 20.86
C SER A 57 0.16 4.32 21.44
N ASP A 58 0.88 4.33 22.56
CA ASP A 58 1.38 3.11 23.19
C ASP A 58 0.24 2.17 23.56
N GLU A 59 -0.86 2.70 24.08
CA GLU A 59 -2.04 1.91 24.46
C GLU A 59 -2.71 1.27 23.25
N LYS A 60 -2.74 1.97 22.12
CA LYS A 60 -3.37 1.48 20.89
C LYS A 60 -2.51 0.44 20.18
N ILE A 61 -1.19 0.68 20.12
CA ILE A 61 -0.23 -0.31 19.61
C ILE A 61 -0.28 -1.57 20.49
N ASP A 62 -0.33 -1.39 21.81
CA ASP A 62 -0.48 -2.49 22.76
C ASP A 62 -1.76 -3.31 22.54
N GLN A 63 -2.89 -2.62 22.31
CA GLN A 63 -4.14 -3.27 21.92
C GLN A 63 -4.02 -4.05 20.61
N MET A 64 -3.30 -3.53 19.62
CA MET A 64 -3.06 -4.25 18.35
C MET A 64 -2.24 -5.53 18.58
N ILE A 65 -1.19 -5.46 19.40
CA ILE A 65 -0.37 -6.63 19.76
C ILE A 65 -1.24 -7.69 20.47
N LYS A 66 -2.00 -7.28 21.50
CA LYS A 66 -2.92 -8.17 22.23
C LYS A 66 -4.05 -8.72 21.36
N GLY A 67 -4.48 -7.95 20.37
CA GLY A 67 -5.43 -8.37 19.34
C GLY A 67 -4.88 -9.37 18.33
N GLY A 68 -3.58 -9.70 18.40
CA GLY A 68 -2.94 -10.73 17.59
C GLY A 68 -2.18 -10.20 16.38
N MET A 69 -1.87 -8.89 16.31
CA MET A 69 -0.95 -8.35 15.30
C MET A 69 0.39 -9.08 15.37
N ASN A 70 0.89 -9.55 14.22
CA ASN A 70 2.21 -10.18 14.13
C ASN A 70 3.24 -9.24 13.52
N ILE A 71 2.84 -8.41 12.56
CA ILE A 71 3.72 -7.48 11.87
C ILE A 71 3.07 -6.10 11.85
N LEU A 72 3.80 -5.08 12.31
CA LEU A 72 3.42 -3.68 12.14
C LEU A 72 4.00 -3.16 10.82
N ARG A 73 3.14 -2.72 9.91
CA ARG A 73 3.49 -2.09 8.64
C ARG A 73 3.48 -0.57 8.76
N LEU A 74 4.60 0.06 8.41
CA LEU A 74 4.80 1.52 8.41
C LEU A 74 4.92 2.01 6.96
N ASN A 75 3.99 2.84 6.50
CA ASN A 75 3.96 3.30 5.11
C ASN A 75 4.65 4.66 4.96
N LEU A 76 5.85 4.69 4.38
CA LEU A 76 6.62 5.94 4.22
C LEU A 76 5.92 6.97 3.33
N SER A 77 4.94 6.59 2.52
CA SER A 77 4.13 7.55 1.76
C SER A 77 3.16 8.37 2.64
N MET A 78 3.04 8.05 3.93
CA MET A 78 2.05 8.63 4.86
C MET A 78 2.67 9.17 6.16
N GLY A 79 3.98 9.06 6.35
CA GLY A 79 4.64 9.45 7.60
C GLY A 79 6.10 9.77 7.40
N SER A 80 6.65 10.60 8.29
CA SER A 80 8.06 10.97 8.25
C SER A 80 8.95 9.90 8.89
N LYS A 81 10.24 9.89 8.53
CA LYS A 81 11.25 8.99 9.10
C LYS A 81 11.41 9.19 10.60
N GLU A 82 11.31 10.43 11.07
CA GLU A 82 11.40 10.80 12.48
C GLU A 82 10.25 10.18 13.28
N ARG A 83 9.02 10.33 12.76
CA ARG A 83 7.83 9.73 13.39
C ARG A 83 7.97 8.21 13.47
N TYR A 84 8.36 7.55 12.39
CA TYR A 84 8.49 6.10 12.39
C TYR A 84 9.66 5.59 13.22
N THR A 85 10.74 6.36 13.36
CA THR A 85 11.81 6.03 14.31
C THR A 85 11.25 5.90 15.74
N GLU A 86 10.40 6.84 16.14
CA GLU A 86 9.78 6.83 17.47
C GLU A 86 8.75 5.70 17.63
N VAL A 87 7.95 5.41 16.60
CA VAL A 87 7.06 4.24 16.58
C VAL A 87 7.85 2.94 16.79
N ILE A 88 8.93 2.74 16.03
CA ILE A 88 9.75 1.52 16.08
C ILE A 88 10.33 1.35 17.49
N ARG A 89 10.85 2.43 18.08
CA ARG A 89 11.35 2.44 19.45
C ARG A 89 10.29 1.98 20.47
N ARG A 90 9.06 2.50 20.35
CA ARG A 90 7.93 2.16 21.24
C ARG A 90 7.52 0.68 21.09
N VAL A 91 7.39 0.19 19.86
CA VAL A 91 7.09 -1.22 19.58
C VAL A 91 8.13 -2.16 20.16
N ARG A 92 9.43 -1.87 19.96
CA ARG A 92 10.52 -2.67 20.54
C ARG A 92 10.54 -2.63 22.06
N SER A 93 10.20 -1.49 22.66
CA SER A 93 10.06 -1.37 24.12
C SER A 93 8.90 -2.21 24.66
N LEU A 94 7.75 -2.22 23.97
CA LEU A 94 6.60 -3.07 24.32
C LEU A 94 6.95 -4.56 24.15
N GLU A 95 7.56 -4.95 23.03
CA GLU A 95 8.00 -6.33 22.81
C GLU A 95 8.96 -6.81 23.92
N LYS A 96 9.89 -5.96 24.36
CA LYS A 96 10.80 -6.25 25.47
C LYS A 96 10.05 -6.39 26.81
N SER A 97 9.02 -5.59 27.07
CA SER A 97 8.21 -5.71 28.29
C SER A 97 7.42 -7.03 28.35
N TYR A 98 7.11 -7.60 27.18
CA TYR A 98 6.52 -8.92 27.02
C TYR A 98 7.53 -10.08 27.06
N GLY A 99 8.82 -9.81 27.25
CA GLY A 99 9.87 -10.84 27.17
C GLY A 99 9.95 -11.48 25.78
N HIS A 100 9.64 -10.71 24.73
CA HIS A 100 9.61 -11.15 23.33
C HIS A 100 8.55 -12.21 23.00
N ASN A 101 7.47 -12.27 23.79
CA ASN A 101 6.33 -13.16 23.52
C ASN A 101 4.97 -12.46 23.78
N PRO A 102 4.24 -12.04 22.74
CA PRO A 102 4.51 -12.30 21.32
C PRO A 102 5.64 -11.42 20.77
N SER A 103 6.43 -11.96 19.84
CA SER A 103 7.35 -11.17 19.02
C SER A 103 6.59 -10.47 17.90
N VAL A 104 6.98 -9.23 17.59
CA VAL A 104 6.31 -8.36 16.62
C VAL A 104 7.30 -7.95 15.55
N GLY A 105 7.04 -8.38 14.32
CA GLY A 105 7.79 -7.93 13.16
C GLY A 105 7.48 -6.48 12.82
N ILE A 106 8.44 -5.77 12.23
CA ILE A 106 8.28 -4.42 11.71
C ILE A 106 8.58 -4.45 10.22
N ALA A 107 7.62 -3.98 9.44
CA ALA A 107 7.73 -3.84 7.99
C ALA A 107 7.72 -2.38 7.58
N LEU A 108 8.73 -1.93 6.83
CA LEU A 108 8.68 -0.65 6.13
C LEU A 108 8.12 -0.87 4.73
N ASP A 109 7.06 -0.13 4.40
CA ASP A 109 6.50 -0.11 3.07
C ASP A 109 7.03 1.10 2.29
N LEU A 110 7.87 0.77 1.30
CA LEU A 110 8.45 1.66 0.32
C LEU A 110 7.51 1.71 -0.88
N SER A 111 6.42 2.44 -0.73
CA SER A 111 5.50 2.76 -1.81
C SER A 111 5.81 4.15 -2.35
N ALA A 112 5.71 4.30 -3.67
CA ALA A 112 5.81 5.63 -4.27
C ALA A 112 4.63 6.50 -3.80
N PRO A 113 4.86 7.77 -3.42
CA PRO A 113 3.77 8.66 -3.04
C PRO A 113 2.73 8.73 -4.14
N PRO A 114 1.43 8.62 -3.82
CA PRO A 114 0.40 8.66 -4.84
C PRO A 114 0.35 10.05 -5.50
N VAL A 115 0.07 10.08 -6.79
CA VAL A 115 -0.38 11.32 -7.43
C VAL A 115 -1.83 11.57 -7.01
N ARG A 116 -2.14 12.80 -6.64
CA ARG A 116 -3.42 13.25 -6.11
C ARG A 116 -3.86 14.54 -6.78
N THR A 117 -5.17 14.72 -6.85
CA THR A 117 -5.78 15.99 -7.24
C THR A 117 -5.57 17.07 -6.17
N GLY A 118 -5.63 18.33 -6.58
CA GLY A 118 -5.57 19.48 -5.66
C GLY A 118 -6.87 19.70 -4.88
N LEU A 119 -6.96 20.83 -4.20
CA LEU A 119 -8.21 21.26 -3.57
C LEU A 119 -9.20 21.73 -4.64
N VAL A 120 -10.42 21.21 -4.53
CA VAL A 120 -11.56 21.62 -5.34
C VAL A 120 -12.12 22.91 -4.75
N ASN A 121 -11.99 24.01 -5.50
CA ASN A 121 -12.44 25.35 -5.09
C ASN A 121 -11.97 25.74 -3.66
N GLY A 122 -10.74 25.37 -3.27
CA GLY A 122 -10.16 25.68 -1.97
C GLY A 122 -10.76 24.91 -0.78
N SER A 123 -11.58 23.88 -1.01
CA SER A 123 -12.23 23.11 0.06
C SER A 123 -11.82 21.64 0.07
N VAL A 124 -11.57 21.08 1.26
CA VAL A 124 -11.28 19.65 1.44
C VAL A 124 -12.51 18.80 1.09
N ASP A 125 -13.70 19.29 1.42
CA ASP A 125 -14.99 18.67 1.09
C ASP A 125 -15.54 19.15 -0.27
N GLY A 126 -14.73 19.89 -1.03
CA GLY A 126 -15.11 20.40 -2.34
C GLY A 126 -15.25 19.27 -3.35
N THR A 127 -16.27 19.36 -4.22
CA THR A 127 -16.52 18.39 -5.28
C THR A 127 -16.88 19.08 -6.58
N ILE A 128 -16.49 18.46 -7.70
CA ILE A 128 -16.83 18.86 -9.06
C ILE A 128 -17.37 17.65 -9.82
N VAL A 129 -18.18 17.88 -10.84
CA VAL A 129 -18.67 16.81 -11.72
C VAL A 129 -17.97 16.92 -13.07
N LEU A 130 -17.34 15.83 -13.49
CA LEU A 130 -16.84 15.69 -14.85
C LEU A 130 -17.93 15.06 -15.72
N GLN A 131 -18.34 15.77 -16.78
CA GLN A 131 -19.32 15.24 -17.73
C GLN A 131 -18.64 14.40 -18.80
N LYS A 132 -19.22 13.24 -19.11
CA LYS A 132 -18.76 12.40 -20.22
C LYS A 132 -18.77 13.22 -21.52
N GLY A 133 -17.68 13.14 -22.28
CA GLY A 133 -17.55 13.85 -23.55
C GLY A 133 -16.97 15.25 -23.46
N GLN A 134 -16.80 15.82 -22.26
CA GLN A 134 -16.15 17.12 -22.10
C GLN A 134 -14.62 17.00 -22.23
N MET A 135 -13.99 18.14 -22.54
CA MET A 135 -12.54 18.29 -22.42
C MET A 135 -12.19 18.79 -21.02
N THR A 136 -11.11 18.27 -20.45
CA THR A 136 -10.53 18.73 -19.20
C THR A 136 -9.01 18.74 -19.32
N LYS A 137 -8.33 19.52 -18.47
CA LYS A 137 -6.88 19.64 -18.46
C LYS A 137 -6.34 19.20 -17.11
N LEU A 138 -5.35 18.31 -17.11
CA LEU A 138 -4.55 18.04 -15.91
C LEU A 138 -3.33 18.96 -15.93
N THR A 139 -3.00 19.64 -14.84
CA THR A 139 -1.85 20.57 -14.79
C THR A 139 -1.01 20.37 -13.54
N ILE A 140 0.28 20.64 -13.64
CA ILE A 140 1.23 20.66 -12.53
C ILE A 140 1.52 22.08 -12.02
N ASP A 141 0.92 23.10 -12.62
CA ASP A 141 1.12 24.50 -12.25
C ASP A 141 0.47 24.80 -10.90
N SER A 142 1.29 25.13 -9.90
CA SER A 142 0.87 25.37 -8.52
C SER A 142 -0.14 26.50 -8.36
N GLN A 143 -0.30 27.40 -9.35
CA GLN A 143 -1.37 28.41 -9.29
C GLN A 143 -2.79 27.83 -9.24
N TYR A 144 -2.94 26.56 -9.65
CA TYR A 144 -4.19 25.80 -9.68
C TYR A 144 -4.33 24.78 -8.55
N GLU A 145 -3.34 24.67 -7.65
CA GLU A 145 -3.35 23.70 -6.54
C GLU A 145 -4.66 23.75 -5.75
N ASP A 146 -5.16 24.96 -5.48
CA ASP A 146 -6.41 25.17 -4.75
C ASP A 146 -7.62 25.55 -5.63
N LYS A 147 -7.47 25.42 -6.94
CA LYS A 147 -8.46 25.90 -7.94
C LYS A 147 -8.85 24.80 -8.91
N THR A 148 -8.96 23.56 -8.43
CA THR A 148 -9.44 22.45 -9.26
C THR A 148 -10.92 22.69 -9.64
N THR A 149 -11.20 22.61 -10.94
CA THR A 149 -12.50 22.79 -11.59
C THR A 149 -12.75 21.67 -12.61
N SER A 150 -13.95 21.61 -13.20
CA SER A 150 -14.25 20.62 -14.25
C SER A 150 -13.38 20.78 -15.51
N SER A 151 -12.87 21.99 -15.78
CA SER A 151 -12.02 22.29 -16.94
C SER A 151 -10.54 22.11 -16.67
N ILE A 152 -10.08 22.32 -15.42
CA ILE A 152 -8.66 22.25 -15.03
C ILE A 152 -8.56 21.55 -13.68
N ILE A 153 -7.80 20.47 -13.62
CA ILE A 153 -7.52 19.68 -12.43
C ILE A 153 -6.02 19.75 -12.16
N TRP A 154 -5.66 20.24 -10.97
CA TRP A 154 -4.26 20.21 -10.57
C TRP A 154 -3.88 18.82 -10.05
N ILE A 155 -2.66 18.39 -10.35
CA ILE A 155 -2.06 17.17 -9.83
C ILE A 155 -0.70 17.47 -9.22
N ASN A 156 -0.36 16.81 -8.10
CA ASN A 156 0.97 16.94 -7.52
C ASN A 156 2.03 16.22 -8.39
N SER A 157 3.15 16.88 -8.64
CA SER A 157 4.29 16.33 -9.39
C SER A 157 5.59 16.28 -8.60
N GLN A 158 5.58 16.66 -7.32
CA GLN A 158 6.78 16.76 -6.48
C GLN A 158 7.65 15.49 -6.50
N TYR A 159 7.01 14.32 -6.47
CA TYR A 159 7.69 13.03 -6.46
C TYR A 159 7.96 12.45 -7.86
N PHE A 160 7.34 13.04 -8.89
CA PHE A 160 7.44 12.63 -10.28
C PHE A 160 7.56 13.86 -11.20
N PRO A 161 8.70 14.59 -11.15
CA PRO A 161 8.88 15.81 -11.93
C PRO A 161 8.80 15.57 -13.45
N SER A 162 9.07 14.34 -13.90
CA SER A 162 9.00 13.93 -15.30
C SER A 162 7.71 13.18 -15.65
N ILE A 163 6.65 13.34 -14.84
CA ILE A 163 5.36 12.66 -15.06
C ILE A 163 4.80 12.90 -16.47
N LEU A 164 4.88 14.14 -16.96
CA LEU A 164 4.40 14.53 -18.28
C LEU A 164 5.16 13.84 -19.41
N ASN A 165 6.48 13.62 -19.24
CA ASN A 165 7.33 12.94 -20.23
C ASN A 165 6.99 11.45 -20.39
N SER A 166 6.29 10.88 -19.41
CA SER A 166 5.94 9.46 -19.37
C SER A 166 4.57 9.17 -20.01
N ILE A 167 3.88 10.21 -20.47
CA ILE A 167 2.50 10.15 -20.96
C ILE A 167 2.48 10.39 -22.46
N ALA A 168 1.65 9.62 -23.17
CA ALA A 168 1.47 9.71 -24.61
C ALA A 168 0.00 9.92 -24.97
N THR A 169 -0.26 10.55 -26.12
CA THR A 169 -1.61 10.64 -26.66
C THR A 169 -2.23 9.25 -26.83
N GLY A 170 -3.49 9.10 -26.40
CA GLY A 170 -4.22 7.82 -26.38
C GLY A 170 -4.13 7.06 -25.07
N ASP A 171 -3.24 7.46 -24.15
CA ASP A 171 -3.18 6.90 -22.81
C ASP A 171 -4.47 7.13 -22.02
N ARG A 172 -4.73 6.23 -21.06
CA ARG A 172 -5.82 6.38 -20.10
C ARG A 172 -5.30 6.78 -18.73
N ILE A 173 -5.94 7.80 -18.16
CA ILE A 173 -5.69 8.27 -16.79
C ILE A 173 -6.96 8.03 -15.98
N TYR A 174 -6.81 7.52 -14.78
CA TYR A 174 -7.92 7.21 -13.90
C TYR A 174 -7.89 8.08 -12.66
N ILE A 175 -9.05 8.55 -12.22
CA ILE A 175 -9.21 9.34 -10.99
C ILE A 175 -10.17 8.61 -10.06
N ASP A 176 -9.89 8.68 -8.76
CA ASP A 176 -10.71 8.12 -7.68
C ASP A 176 -10.92 6.61 -7.83
N GLU A 177 -9.84 5.84 -7.70
CA GLU A 177 -9.84 4.37 -7.75
C GLU A 177 -10.47 3.78 -9.04
N GLY A 178 -10.40 4.52 -10.15
CA GLY A 178 -10.90 4.05 -11.45
C GLY A 178 -12.34 4.42 -11.77
N ILE A 179 -13.04 5.17 -10.90
CA ILE A 179 -14.42 5.61 -11.15
C ILE A 179 -14.49 6.52 -12.36
N ILE A 180 -13.49 7.38 -12.54
CA ILE A 180 -13.39 8.34 -13.64
C ILE A 180 -12.26 7.91 -14.57
N SER A 181 -12.52 7.97 -15.88
CA SER A 181 -11.53 7.66 -16.91
C SER A 181 -11.39 8.80 -17.91
N LEU A 182 -10.14 9.15 -18.18
CA LEU A 182 -9.73 10.19 -19.11
C LEU A 182 -8.88 9.58 -20.21
N ILE A 183 -9.04 10.05 -21.45
CA ILE A 183 -8.17 9.72 -22.58
C ILE A 183 -7.31 10.94 -22.91
N VAL A 184 -5.99 10.75 -22.90
CA VAL A 184 -5.04 11.81 -23.26
C VAL A 184 -5.19 12.16 -24.74
N ARG A 185 -5.38 13.45 -25.02
CA ARG A 185 -5.45 14.02 -26.38
C ARG A 185 -4.17 14.73 -26.78
N GLY A 186 -3.48 15.34 -25.82
CA GLY A 186 -2.20 15.98 -26.05
C GLY A 186 -1.45 16.23 -24.75
N VAL A 187 -0.13 16.27 -24.84
CA VAL A 187 0.77 16.59 -23.73
C VAL A 187 1.43 17.92 -24.06
N GLU A 188 1.34 18.85 -23.12
CA GLU A 188 1.90 20.19 -23.16
C GLU A 188 3.05 20.27 -22.13
N VAL A 189 3.72 21.42 -22.02
CA VAL A 189 4.90 21.57 -21.15
C VAL A 189 4.58 21.38 -19.67
N ASP A 190 3.42 21.84 -19.23
CA ASP A 190 2.97 21.88 -17.83
C ASP A 190 1.60 21.24 -17.62
N SER A 191 1.04 20.62 -18.66
CA SER A 191 -0.33 20.13 -18.64
C SER A 191 -0.62 19.06 -19.67
N ILE A 192 -1.76 18.39 -19.49
CA ILE A 192 -2.24 17.30 -20.33
C ILE A 192 -3.69 17.60 -20.68
N SER A 193 -3.95 17.73 -21.98
CA SER A 193 -5.30 17.85 -22.49
C SER A 193 -5.96 16.47 -22.56
N CYS A 194 -7.09 16.32 -21.89
CA CYS A 194 -7.79 15.05 -21.69
C CYS A 194 -9.25 15.13 -22.14
N PHE A 195 -9.74 14.03 -22.72
CA PHE A 195 -11.15 13.82 -23.01
C PHE A 195 -11.76 12.90 -21.95
N VAL A 196 -12.90 13.28 -21.37
CA VAL A 196 -13.58 12.48 -20.34
C VAL A 196 -14.30 11.29 -21.00
N GLU A 197 -13.73 10.09 -20.88
CA GLU A 197 -14.31 8.83 -21.38
C GLU A 197 -15.45 8.37 -20.46
N GLN A 198 -15.22 8.42 -19.15
CA GLN A 198 -16.21 8.18 -18.11
C GLN A 198 -16.17 9.31 -17.08
N GLY A 199 -17.29 10.02 -16.95
CA GLY A 199 -17.48 11.11 -16.01
C GLY A 199 -17.91 10.63 -14.62
N GLY A 200 -17.99 11.56 -13.68
CA GLY A 200 -18.32 11.29 -12.29
C GLY A 200 -17.99 12.47 -11.38
N GLU A 201 -18.22 12.29 -10.09
CA GLU A 201 -17.86 13.26 -9.06
C GLU A 201 -16.37 13.10 -8.69
N VAL A 202 -15.62 14.21 -8.69
CA VAL A 202 -14.22 14.29 -8.23
C VAL A 202 -14.19 15.17 -7.00
N GLY A 203 -13.64 14.65 -5.90
CA GLY A 203 -13.33 15.42 -4.71
C GLY A 203 -11.89 15.94 -4.67
N SER A 204 -11.53 16.57 -3.56
CA SER A 204 -10.15 16.96 -3.27
C SER A 204 -9.28 15.76 -2.91
N TYR A 205 -7.97 15.84 -3.21
CA TYR A 205 -6.95 14.82 -2.87
C TYR A 205 -7.24 13.41 -3.37
N LYS A 206 -8.02 13.28 -4.45
CA LYS A 206 -8.35 11.99 -5.06
C LYS A 206 -7.14 11.44 -5.79
N ARG A 207 -6.94 10.12 -5.66
CA ARG A 207 -5.81 9.44 -6.28
C ARG A 207 -5.95 9.47 -7.80
N VAL A 208 -4.83 9.75 -8.48
CA VAL A 208 -4.73 9.74 -9.94
C VAL A 208 -3.76 8.64 -10.35
N HIS A 209 -4.22 7.74 -11.20
CA HIS A 209 -3.42 6.67 -11.77
C HIS A 209 -3.12 6.96 -13.23
N PHE A 210 -1.84 6.92 -13.57
CA PHE A 210 -1.36 7.00 -14.94
C PHE A 210 -0.98 5.60 -15.41
N PRO A 211 -0.79 5.39 -16.72
CA PRO A 211 -0.21 4.16 -17.24
C PRO A 211 1.17 3.96 -16.61
N CYS A 212 1.25 3.04 -15.64
CA CYS A 212 2.40 2.87 -14.76
C CYS A 212 3.70 2.49 -15.49
N GLU A 213 3.60 1.89 -16.68
CA GLU A 213 4.74 1.27 -17.38
C GLU A 213 5.90 2.27 -17.63
N ARG A 214 5.59 3.54 -17.97
CA ARG A 214 6.61 4.56 -18.30
C ARG A 214 7.02 5.48 -17.15
N MET A 215 6.22 5.57 -16.09
CA MET A 215 6.46 6.57 -15.02
C MET A 215 7.61 6.20 -14.09
N TYR A 216 7.83 4.90 -13.87
CA TYR A 216 8.77 4.42 -12.87
C TYR A 216 10.16 4.10 -13.46
N GLU A 217 10.30 3.95 -14.79
CA GLU A 217 11.57 3.63 -15.44
C GLU A 217 12.65 4.69 -15.22
N ALA A 218 12.26 5.96 -15.02
CA ALA A 218 13.20 7.07 -14.95
C ALA A 218 13.89 7.27 -13.59
N THR A 219 13.54 6.51 -12.53
CA THR A 219 14.07 6.87 -11.19
C THR A 219 14.16 5.70 -10.21
N PHE A 220 15.35 5.07 -10.13
CA PHE A 220 15.86 4.65 -8.82
C PHE A 220 16.25 5.96 -8.09
N ASN A 221 15.24 6.66 -7.58
CA ASN A 221 15.42 7.99 -7.06
C ASN A 221 16.31 7.94 -5.80
N ASN A 222 17.07 9.01 -5.54
CA ASN A 222 17.77 9.23 -4.29
C ASN A 222 16.85 8.96 -3.07
N LEU A 223 15.55 9.22 -3.23
CA LEU A 223 14.52 8.89 -2.25
C LEU A 223 14.46 7.38 -1.92
N TYR A 224 14.34 6.50 -2.92
CA TYR A 224 14.23 5.07 -2.68
C TYR A 224 15.49 4.50 -2.01
N LYS A 225 16.67 4.94 -2.44
CA LYS A 225 17.94 4.58 -1.78
C LYS A 225 17.96 5.06 -0.32
N SER A 226 17.58 6.32 -0.08
CA SER A 226 17.50 6.89 1.28
C SER A 226 16.49 6.14 2.17
N ASP A 227 15.42 5.61 1.59
CA ASP A 227 14.41 4.85 2.32
C ASP A 227 14.89 3.43 2.67
N LEU A 228 15.66 2.79 1.77
CA LEU A 228 16.35 1.53 2.06
C LEU A 228 17.41 1.71 3.14
N GLU A 229 18.22 2.76 3.08
CA GLU A 229 19.21 3.09 4.11
C GLU A 229 18.54 3.36 5.47
N PHE A 230 17.40 4.04 5.47
CA PHE A 230 16.59 4.23 6.67
C PHE A 230 16.08 2.90 7.24
N ALA A 231 15.66 1.96 6.40
CA ALA A 231 15.25 0.63 6.84
C ALA A 231 16.39 -0.13 7.55
N VAL A 232 17.61 -0.05 7.02
CA VAL A 232 18.81 -0.61 7.65
C VAL A 232 19.09 0.07 8.99
N GLN A 233 19.06 1.41 9.03
CA GLN A 233 19.30 2.19 10.24
C GLN A 233 18.32 1.82 11.36
N CYS A 234 17.05 1.63 11.02
CA CYS A 234 16.01 1.25 11.97
C CYS A 234 15.98 -0.24 12.33
N GLN A 235 16.79 -1.08 11.67
CA GLN A 235 16.84 -2.53 11.91
C GLN A 235 15.45 -3.17 11.82
N VAL A 236 14.70 -2.83 10.76
CA VAL A 236 13.39 -3.44 10.51
C VAL A 236 13.55 -4.87 10.03
N ASP A 237 12.52 -5.70 10.22
CA ASP A 237 12.57 -7.11 9.84
C ASP A 237 12.21 -7.32 8.36
N TYR A 238 11.32 -6.46 7.84
CA TYR A 238 10.76 -6.59 6.50
C TYR A 238 10.78 -5.26 5.76
N VAL A 239 10.99 -5.33 4.45
CA VAL A 239 10.80 -4.22 3.53
C VAL A 239 9.85 -4.65 2.43
N PHE A 240 8.75 -3.92 2.26
CA PHE A 240 7.82 -4.09 1.14
C PHE A 240 8.12 -3.02 0.12
N THR A 241 8.37 -3.36 -1.14
CA THR A 241 8.74 -2.39 -2.16
C THR A 241 7.77 -2.39 -3.33
N GLY A 242 7.19 -1.21 -3.61
CA GLY A 242 6.38 -0.96 -4.81
C GLY A 242 7.14 -0.24 -5.92
N TYR A 243 8.38 0.20 -5.66
CA TYR A 243 9.23 0.90 -6.63
C TYR A 243 9.87 -0.02 -7.66
N SER A 244 10.11 -1.29 -7.31
CA SER A 244 10.91 -2.20 -8.12
C SER A 244 10.11 -2.79 -9.27
N ILE A 245 10.48 -2.44 -10.50
CA ILE A 245 9.83 -2.91 -11.74
C ILE A 245 10.63 -4.05 -12.39
N ASN A 246 11.92 -4.13 -12.06
CA ASN A 246 12.85 -5.08 -12.67
C ASN A 246 13.75 -5.77 -11.64
N VAL A 247 14.35 -6.87 -12.08
CA VAL A 247 15.21 -7.74 -11.27
C VAL A 247 16.45 -7.00 -10.76
N ASP A 248 17.02 -6.09 -11.55
CA ASP A 248 18.22 -5.34 -11.18
C ASP A 248 17.97 -4.43 -9.98
N GLN A 249 16.83 -3.75 -9.93
CA GLN A 249 16.42 -2.92 -8.79
C GLN A 249 16.23 -3.75 -7.52
N ILE A 250 15.69 -4.98 -7.64
CA ILE A 250 15.57 -5.92 -6.51
C ILE A 250 16.95 -6.35 -6.01
N ILE A 251 17.89 -6.66 -6.90
CA ILE A 251 19.26 -7.05 -6.54
C ILE A 251 19.96 -5.87 -5.82
N GLN A 252 19.84 -4.65 -6.35
CA GLN A 252 20.42 -3.46 -5.72
C GLN A 252 19.81 -3.20 -4.32
N ALA A 253 18.50 -3.32 -4.19
CA ALA A 253 17.83 -3.19 -2.90
C ALA A 253 18.31 -4.24 -1.89
N LYS A 254 18.43 -5.51 -2.30
CA LYS A 254 19.00 -6.58 -1.45
C LYS A 254 20.44 -6.28 -1.00
N ASN A 255 21.26 -5.74 -1.90
CA ASN A 255 22.65 -5.38 -1.56
C ASN A 255 22.72 -4.26 -0.51
N ILE A 256 21.79 -3.30 -0.54
CA ILE A 256 21.71 -2.21 0.46
C ILE A 256 21.18 -2.75 1.79
N LEU A 257 20.11 -3.54 1.77
CA LEU A 257 19.44 -4.04 2.97
C LEU A 257 20.24 -5.10 3.73
N GLY A 258 21.13 -5.82 3.05
CA GLY A 258 21.87 -6.93 3.63
C GLY A 258 21.03 -8.20 3.74
N LYS A 259 21.45 -9.13 4.59
CA LYS A 259 20.85 -10.47 4.71
C LYS A 259 19.79 -10.60 5.79
N ASP A 260 19.81 -9.71 6.77
CA ASP A 260 18.95 -9.81 7.96
C ASP A 260 17.55 -9.23 7.72
N ILE A 261 17.40 -8.36 6.72
CA ILE A 261 16.12 -7.73 6.36
C ILE A 261 15.53 -8.46 5.15
N LEU A 262 14.28 -8.94 5.28
CA LEU A 262 13.61 -9.63 4.20
C LEU A 262 12.89 -8.65 3.26
N LEU A 263 13.25 -8.69 1.98
CA LEU A 263 12.66 -7.87 0.92
C LEU A 263 11.50 -8.59 0.23
N PHE A 264 10.33 -7.94 0.19
CA PHE A 264 9.14 -8.39 -0.55
C PHE A 264 8.80 -7.39 -1.66
N ALA A 265 8.72 -7.87 -2.89
CA ALA A 265 8.25 -7.09 -4.03
C ALA A 265 6.72 -7.05 -4.06
N LYS A 266 6.14 -5.86 -4.17
CA LYS A 266 4.70 -5.67 -4.35
C LYS A 266 4.37 -5.81 -5.84
N ILE A 267 3.53 -6.79 -6.18
CA ILE A 267 3.04 -7.01 -7.54
C ILE A 267 1.72 -6.25 -7.71
N GLU A 268 1.79 -5.02 -8.23
CA GLU A 268 0.66 -4.09 -8.30
C GLU A 268 0.44 -3.46 -9.68
N THR A 269 1.33 -3.74 -10.63
CA THR A 269 1.24 -3.25 -12.02
C THR A 269 1.21 -4.40 -13.02
N LYS A 270 0.69 -4.13 -14.22
CA LYS A 270 0.67 -5.11 -15.31
C LYS A 270 2.08 -5.65 -15.62
N ASP A 271 3.10 -4.80 -15.59
CA ASP A 271 4.48 -5.22 -15.83
C ASP A 271 5.05 -6.05 -14.69
N SER A 272 4.75 -5.68 -13.44
CA SER A 272 5.15 -6.51 -12.30
C SER A 272 4.57 -7.93 -12.40
N VAL A 273 3.35 -8.09 -12.93
CA VAL A 273 2.75 -9.40 -13.20
C VAL A 273 3.46 -10.12 -14.35
N LYS A 274 3.74 -9.44 -15.47
CA LYS A 274 4.45 -10.03 -16.61
C LYS A 274 5.86 -10.52 -16.22
N ASN A 275 6.55 -9.75 -15.38
CA ASN A 275 7.93 -9.99 -14.96
C ASN A 275 8.05 -10.82 -13.67
N HIS A 276 6.94 -11.30 -13.11
CA HIS A 276 6.94 -12.06 -11.85
C HIS A 276 7.48 -13.50 -11.99
N ILE A 277 7.38 -14.07 -13.20
CA ILE A 277 7.80 -15.43 -13.54
C ILE A 277 9.27 -15.42 -13.94
#